data_AF-A0A957NMK9-F1
#
_entry.id   AF-A0A957NMK9-F1
#
_cell.length_a   1.000
_cell.length_b   1.000
_cell.length_c   1.000
_cell.angle_alpha   90.00
_cell.angle_beta   90.00
_cell.angle_gamma   90.00
#
_symmetry.space_group_name_H-M   'P 1'
#
loop_
_entity.id
_entity.type
_entity.pdbx_description
1 polymer ?
#
loop_
_entity_poly.entity_id
_entity_poly.type
_entity_poly.pdbx_seq_one_letter_code
_entity_poly.pdbx_strand_id
1 'polypeptide(L)'
;MTLKTTDIRRDYHPEGDYYPTLPDAAAQNSNGEMYDPAFEALIAQMLTRLGEDPQRDGLLRTPLRVAKAMDFLTSGYRTSVDEVVNNALFEDDDLE
;
A
#
# COMPACT_ATOMS: atom_id res chain seq x y z
N MET A 1 19.63 -11.84 31.86
CA MET A 1 18.22 -11.98 31.45
C MET A 1 18.09 -11.33 30.09
N THR A 2 18.33 -12.10 29.03
CA THR A 2 18.38 -11.59 27.66
C THR A 2 16.97 -11.59 27.10
N LEU A 3 16.38 -10.40 26.97
CA LEU A 3 15.09 -10.23 26.30
C LEU A 3 15.28 -10.60 24.83
N LYS A 4 14.77 -11.77 24.43
CA LYS A 4 14.65 -12.11 23.01
C LYS A 4 13.56 -11.21 22.44
N THR A 5 13.94 -10.29 21.57
CA THR A 5 13.00 -9.54 20.74
C THR A 5 12.22 -10.55 19.91
N THR A 6 10.97 -10.80 20.28
CA THR A 6 10.06 -11.62 19.48
C THR A 6 9.76 -10.87 18.21
N ASP A 7 10.26 -11.42 17.09
CA ASP A 7 10.01 -10.94 15.75
C ASP A 7 8.51 -11.10 15.44
N ILE A 8 7.77 -9.99 15.47
CA ILE A 8 6.32 -9.92 15.25
C ILE A 8 5.88 -10.29 13.81
N ARG A 9 6.83 -10.73 12.96
CA ARG A 9 6.61 -10.97 11.53
C ARG A 9 6.16 -12.39 11.17
N ARG A 10 6.02 -13.33 12.11
CA ARG A 10 5.84 -14.75 11.75
C ARG A 10 4.52 -15.42 12.11
N ASP A 11 3.73 -14.89 13.04
CA ASP A 11 2.67 -15.70 13.68
C ASP A 11 1.26 -15.09 13.64
N TYR A 12 1.03 -13.97 12.94
CA TYR A 12 -0.33 -13.45 12.78
C TYR A 12 -1.01 -14.04 11.53
N HIS A 13 -1.75 -15.13 11.73
CA HIS A 13 -2.70 -15.66 10.74
C HIS A 13 -4.10 -15.69 11.36
N PRO A 14 -4.91 -14.62 11.22
CA PRO A 14 -6.31 -14.69 11.58
C PRO A 14 -7.04 -15.42 10.45
N GLU A 15 -7.41 -16.66 10.72
CA GLU A 15 -8.52 -17.41 10.14
C GLU A 15 -9.25 -16.76 8.93
N GLY A 16 -9.07 -17.35 7.74
CA GLY A 16 -10.13 -17.43 6.73
C GLY A 16 -10.23 -16.33 5.65
N ASP A 17 -9.61 -15.16 5.82
CA ASP A 17 -9.67 -14.12 4.80
C ASP A 17 -8.39 -14.14 3.96
N TYR A 18 -8.43 -14.84 2.82
CA TYR A 18 -7.34 -14.81 1.84
C TYR A 18 -7.19 -13.38 1.28
N TYR A 19 -6.34 -12.59 1.92
CA TYR A 19 -5.74 -11.44 1.28
C TYR A 19 -4.62 -12.01 0.38
N PRO A 20 -4.68 -11.84 -0.95
CA PRO A 20 -3.53 -12.17 -1.77
C PRO A 20 -2.33 -11.44 -1.15
N THR A 21 -1.25 -12.16 -0.88
CA THR A 21 0.02 -11.53 -0.49
C THR A 21 0.23 -10.38 -1.47
N LEU A 22 0.31 -9.14 -0.95
CA LEU A 22 0.49 -7.95 -1.76
C LEU A 22 1.52 -8.30 -2.83
N PRO A 23 1.15 -8.28 -4.13
CA PRO A 23 2.02 -8.80 -5.16
C PRO A 23 3.37 -8.13 -4.99
N ASP A 24 4.42 -8.95 -4.87
CA ASP A 24 5.80 -8.50 -4.97
C ASP A 24 5.83 -7.48 -6.11
N ALA A 25 6.28 -6.28 -5.79
CA ALA A 25 6.14 -5.06 -6.59
C ALA A 25 6.06 -5.36 -8.10
N ALA A 26 4.87 -5.18 -8.71
CA ALA A 26 4.57 -5.15 -10.15
C ALA A 26 3.39 -6.03 -10.64
N ALA A 27 2.30 -6.16 -9.88
CA ALA A 27 1.01 -6.43 -10.55
C ALA A 27 0.55 -5.14 -11.27
N GLN A 28 1.19 -4.82 -12.40
CA GLN A 28 0.73 -3.79 -13.31
C GLN A 28 -0.58 -4.26 -13.93
N ASN A 29 -1.67 -3.53 -13.74
CA ASN A 29 -2.84 -3.75 -14.59
C ASN A 29 -2.51 -3.31 -16.02
N SER A 30 -3.31 -3.74 -17.00
CA SER A 30 -3.10 -3.50 -18.44
C SER A 30 -2.98 -2.02 -18.83
N ASN A 31 -3.26 -1.10 -17.92
CA ASN A 31 -3.23 0.35 -18.12
C ASN A 31 -2.07 1.05 -17.38
N GLY A 32 -1.17 0.30 -16.73
CA GLY A 32 -0.04 0.86 -15.97
C GLY A 32 -0.42 1.53 -14.64
N GLU A 33 -1.66 1.36 -14.17
CA GLU A 33 -2.09 1.90 -12.88
C GLU A 33 -1.78 0.89 -11.76
N MET A 34 -1.19 1.38 -10.66
CA MET A 34 -0.87 0.57 -9.48
C MET A 34 -2.01 0.70 -8.45
N TYR A 35 -2.83 -0.34 -8.30
CA TYR A 35 -3.73 -0.54 -7.15
C TYR A 35 -4.23 -2.00 -7.13
N ASP A 36 -4.62 -2.50 -5.97
CA ASP A 36 -5.23 -3.82 -5.81
C ASP A 36 -6.76 -3.75 -5.95
N PRO A 37 -7.37 -4.41 -6.97
CA PRO A 37 -8.82 -4.47 -7.14
C PRO A 37 -9.57 -5.09 -5.95
N ALA A 38 -8.94 -6.00 -5.19
CA ALA A 38 -9.55 -6.54 -3.97
C ALA A 38 -9.74 -5.45 -2.91
N PHE A 39 -8.84 -4.47 -2.87
CA PHE A 39 -8.92 -3.33 -1.96
C PHE A 39 -10.11 -2.42 -2.29
N GLU A 40 -10.44 -2.26 -3.58
CA GLU A 40 -11.63 -1.54 -3.99
C GLU A 40 -12.92 -2.18 -3.41
N ALA A 41 -13.04 -3.51 -3.51
CA ALA A 41 -14.19 -4.24 -2.97
C ALA A 41 -14.31 -4.09 -1.44
N LEU A 42 -13.19 -4.06 -0.71
CA LEU A 42 -13.18 -3.83 0.74
C LEU A 42 -13.66 -2.43 1.10
N ILE A 43 -13.27 -1.42 0.32
CA ILE A 43 -13.70 -0.03 0.56
C ILE A 43 -15.18 0.15 0.27
N ALA A 44 -15.72 -0.52 -0.76
CA ALA A 44 -17.15 -0.55 -0.99
C ALA A 44 -17.91 -1.18 0.21
N GLN A 45 -17.39 -2.28 0.76
CA GLN A 45 -17.96 -2.90 1.96
C GLN A 45 -17.85 -2.00 3.20
N MET A 46 -16.74 -1.26 3.35
CA MET A 46 -16.56 -0.29 4.43
C MET A 46 -17.62 0.82 4.37
N LEU A 47 -17.89 1.36 3.18
CA LEU A 47 -18.95 2.35 2.98
C LEU A 47 -20.32 1.80 3.40
N THR A 48 -20.66 0.57 2.96
CA THR A 48 -21.90 -0.08 3.39
C THR A 48 -21.99 -0.24 4.91
N ARG A 49 -20.90 -0.62 5.59
CA ARG A 49 -20.85 -0.76 7.06
C ARG A 49 -20.99 0.57 7.79
N LEU A 50 -20.61 1.68 7.16
CA LEU A 50 -20.83 3.04 7.66
C LEU A 50 -22.27 3.55 7.45
N GLY A 51 -23.14 2.74 6.83
CA GLY A 51 -24.52 3.13 6.51
C GLY A 51 -24.65 3.93 5.22
N GLU A 52 -23.58 3.97 4.40
CA GLU A 52 -23.56 4.69 3.13
C GLU A 52 -23.95 3.74 1.98
N ASP A 53 -24.73 4.23 1.00
CA ASP A 53 -24.94 3.57 -0.29
C ASP A 53 -23.76 3.82 -1.27
N PRO A 54 -22.94 2.81 -1.61
CA PRO A 54 -21.83 2.95 -2.56
C PRO A 54 -22.27 3.14 -4.01
N GLN A 55 -23.53 2.83 -4.35
CA GLN A 55 -24.07 2.96 -5.72
C GLN A 55 -24.58 4.37 -6.04
N ARG A 56 -24.62 5.28 -5.06
CA ARG A 56 -24.99 6.67 -5.31
C ARG A 56 -23.95 7.36 -6.20
N ASP A 57 -24.37 8.28 -7.06
CA ASP A 57 -23.52 8.98 -8.03
C ASP A 57 -22.21 9.53 -7.44
N GLY A 58 -22.26 10.13 -6.23
CA GLY A 58 -21.08 10.68 -5.57
C GLY A 58 -20.07 9.65 -5.06
N LEU A 59 -20.50 8.41 -4.81
CA LEU A 59 -19.69 7.34 -4.23
C LEU A 59 -19.32 6.22 -5.20
N LEU A 60 -19.93 6.16 -6.38
CA LEU A 60 -19.62 5.13 -7.40
C LEU A 60 -18.12 4.97 -7.65
N ARG A 61 -17.35 6.06 -7.63
CA ARG A 61 -15.90 6.06 -7.83
C ARG A 61 -15.06 6.20 -6.57
N THR A 62 -15.69 6.31 -5.40
CA THR A 62 -14.98 6.42 -4.13
C THR A 62 -14.11 5.20 -3.85
N PRO A 63 -14.60 3.94 -4.00
CA PRO A 63 -13.77 2.76 -3.79
C PRO A 63 -12.43 2.80 -4.57
N LEU A 64 -12.51 3.04 -5.88
CA LEU A 64 -11.33 3.16 -6.74
C LEU A 64 -10.38 4.30 -6.30
N ARG A 65 -10.93 5.50 -6.02
CA ARG A 65 -10.13 6.65 -5.60
C ARG A 65 -9.36 6.38 -4.33
N VAL A 66 -10.01 5.77 -3.34
CA VAL A 66 -9.37 5.49 -2.05
C VAL A 66 -8.36 4.36 -2.19
N ALA A 67 -8.63 3.32 -2.98
CA ALA A 67 -7.66 2.26 -3.26
C ALA A 67 -6.35 2.84 -3.87
N LYS A 68 -6.47 3.73 -4.87
CA LYS A 68 -5.32 4.44 -5.46
C LYS A 68 -4.62 5.37 -4.47
N ALA A 69 -5.37 6.10 -3.65
CA ALA A 69 -4.79 6.99 -2.64
C ALA A 69 -3.99 6.19 -1.60
N MET A 70 -4.50 5.05 -1.14
CA MET A 70 -3.80 4.16 -0.21
C MET A 70 -2.54 3.57 -0.82
N ASP A 71 -2.58 3.15 -2.08
CA ASP A 71 -1.39 2.66 -2.79
C ASP A 71 -0.30 3.74 -2.88
N PHE A 72 -0.67 4.98 -3.23
CA PHE A 72 0.25 6.10 -3.25
C PHE A 72 0.82 6.44 -1.86
N LEU A 73 -0.03 6.55 -0.84
CA LEU A 73 0.38 6.90 0.53
C LEU A 73 1.32 5.86 1.15
N THR A 74 1.18 4.59 0.74
CA THR A 74 1.99 3.47 1.25
C THR A 74 3.10 3.04 0.30
N SER A 75 3.26 3.73 -0.84
CA SER A 75 4.24 3.38 -1.88
C SER A 75 5.67 3.30 -1.37
N GLY A 76 6.03 4.11 -0.37
CA GLY A 76 7.36 4.14 0.25
C GLY A 76 7.81 2.81 0.87
N TYR A 77 6.91 1.90 1.23
CA TYR A 77 7.30 0.55 1.68
C TYR A 77 7.89 -0.32 0.56
N ARG A 78 7.61 0.03 -0.69
CA ARG A 78 8.10 -0.66 -1.91
C ARG A 78 9.22 0.14 -2.59
N THR A 79 9.62 1.28 -2.03
CA THR A 79 10.64 2.16 -2.60
C THR A 79 11.97 1.90 -1.91
N SER A 80 13.04 1.69 -2.69
CA SER A 80 14.38 1.57 -2.13
C SER A 80 15.04 2.95 -1.94
N VAL A 81 15.89 3.09 -0.93
CA VAL A 81 16.65 4.34 -0.69
C VAL A 81 17.56 4.64 -1.88
N ASP A 82 18.17 3.61 -2.49
CA ASP A 82 19.06 3.75 -3.64
C ASP A 82 18.32 4.35 -4.85
N GLU A 83 17.09 3.91 -5.13
CA GLU A 83 16.24 4.48 -6.19
C GLU A 83 15.86 5.94 -5.92
N VAL A 84 15.67 6.31 -4.65
CA VAL A 84 15.28 7.69 -4.27
C VAL A 84 16.48 8.64 -4.34
N VAL A 85 17.64 8.19 -3.84
CA VAL A 85 18.85 9.01 -3.76
C VAL A 85 19.48 9.18 -5.14
N ASN A 86 19.38 8.18 -6.04
CA ASN A 86 19.81 8.26 -7.43
C ASN A 86 21.19 8.95 -7.63
N ASN A 87 22.18 8.54 -6.83
CA ASN A 87 23.55 9.10 -6.82
C ASN A 87 23.63 10.63 -6.60
N ALA A 88 22.66 11.25 -5.93
CA ALA A 88 22.70 12.66 -5.51
C ALA A 88 23.67 12.91 -4.33
N LEU A 89 24.79 12.20 -4.29
CA LEU A 89 25.91 12.48 -3.39
C LEU A 89 26.78 13.53 -4.06
N PHE A 90 26.78 14.74 -3.52
CA PHE A 90 27.71 15.80 -3.88
C PHE A 90 28.89 15.73 -2.91
N GLU A 91 30.10 15.73 -3.45
CA GLU A 91 31.31 15.92 -2.65
C GLU A 91 31.42 17.43 -2.33
N ASP A 92 31.44 17.80 -1.04
CA ASP A 92 31.73 19.17 -0.61
C ASP A 92 33.23 19.42 -0.75
N ASP A 93 33.62 20.21 -1.75
CA ASP A 93 34.98 20.75 -1.91
C ASP A 93 35.19 21.96 -0.98
N ASP A 94 35.10 21.77 0.33
CA ASP A 94 35.59 22.73 1.32
C ASP A 94 37.01 22.30 1.76
N LEU A 95 37.97 22.47 0.86
CA LEU A 95 39.40 22.44 1.18
C LEU A 95 39.89 23.89 1.37
N GLU A 96 40.06 24.27 2.65
CA GLU A 96 40.78 25.45 3.21
C GLU A 96 40.63 26.84 2.54
#